data_AF-A0A179T408-F1
#
_entry.id   AF-A0A179T408-F1
#
_cell.length_a   1.000
_cell.length_b   1.000
_cell.length_c   1.000
_cell.angle_alpha   90.00
_cell.angle_beta   90.00
_cell.angle_gamma   90.00
#
_symmetry.space_group_name_H-M   'P 1'
#
loop_
_entity.id
_entity.type
_entity.pdbx_description
1 polymer ?
#
loop_
_entity_poly.entity_id
_entity_poly.type
_entity_poly.pdbx_seq_one_letter_code
_entity_poly.pdbx_strand_id
1 'polypeptide(L)'
;MAIKQDWRFQFKNILSILDWTIILYLLIPSLAFVGIAYHSWWFTVPNWLIGFPPSLYFLGCYFICWQGRLRTFMEEADQLYLLQFSKKTVSIRYMGALYSSFSIFIKWVVVFLLLFPMTNHFSELEIGQFSAAIVYFFSLNLLLTTYEQTVYHYRFIMKFFLYVFVFILFAFLSYLLINQLSNIVLMIVSIIFIGLAIWQIKLYQSQYKSFYTDVE
;
A
#
# COMPACT_ATOMS: atom_id res chain seq x y z
N MET A 1 1.64 21.67 9.12
CA MET A 1 1.64 21.59 10.61
C MET A 1 0.98 20.28 11.07
N ALA A 2 -0.20 19.94 10.54
CA ALA A 2 -0.92 18.68 10.81
C ALA A 2 -0.08 17.39 10.69
N ILE A 3 0.62 17.18 9.57
CA ILE A 3 1.42 15.93 9.34
C ILE A 3 2.44 15.67 10.46
N LYS A 4 3.11 16.72 10.95
CA LYS A 4 4.10 16.59 12.03
C LYS A 4 3.46 16.28 13.39
N GLN A 5 2.27 16.82 13.65
CA GLN A 5 1.51 16.51 14.87
C GLN A 5 0.97 15.09 14.85
N ASP A 6 0.42 14.64 13.72
CA ASP A 6 -0.06 13.27 13.53
C ASP A 6 1.04 12.24 13.78
N TRP A 7 2.23 12.47 13.21
CA TRP A 7 3.33 11.53 13.38
C TRP A 7 3.79 11.45 14.84
N ARG A 8 3.86 12.60 15.53
CA ARG A 8 4.17 12.64 16.97
C ARG A 8 3.10 11.95 17.81
N PHE A 9 1.83 12.13 17.46
CA PHE A 9 0.71 11.48 18.16
C PHE A 9 0.74 9.96 17.99
N GLN A 10 0.90 9.47 16.76
CA GLN A 10 1.02 8.04 16.46
C GLN A 10 2.22 7.42 17.19
N PHE A 11 3.38 8.08 17.14
CA PHE A 11 4.58 7.61 17.81
C PHE A 11 4.44 7.58 19.34
N LYS A 12 3.82 8.60 19.93
CA LYS A 12 3.52 8.64 21.36
C LYS A 12 2.57 7.51 21.78
N ASN A 13 1.55 7.20 20.97
CA ASN A 13 0.64 6.09 21.26
C ASN A 13 1.36 4.73 21.23
N ILE A 14 2.25 4.51 20.27
CA ILE A 14 3.06 3.27 20.20
C ILE A 14 3.95 3.15 21.44
N LEU A 15 4.64 4.23 21.81
CA LEU A 15 5.49 4.26 23.00
C LEU A 15 4.71 4.11 24.31
N SER A 16 3.44 4.55 24.34
CA SER A 16 2.59 4.38 25.53
C SER A 16 2.19 2.93 25.79
N ILE A 17 2.25 2.06 24.78
CA ILE A 17 1.93 0.63 24.89
C ILE A 17 3.21 -0.18 25.19
N LEU A 18 4.36 0.34 24.77
CA LEU A 18 5.66 -0.31 24.95
C LEU A 18 6.32 0.11 26.27
N ASP A 19 6.00 -0.61 27.35
CA ASP A 19 6.76 -0.50 28.59
C ASP A 19 8.23 -0.87 28.38
N TRP A 20 9.13 -0.26 29.16
CA TRP A 20 10.58 -0.54 29.12
C TRP A 20 10.90 -2.04 29.22
N THR A 21 10.12 -2.79 30.01
CA THR A 21 10.23 -4.24 30.14
C THR A 21 9.94 -4.96 28.81
N ILE A 22 8.91 -4.55 28.07
CA ILE A 22 8.58 -5.14 26.76
C ILE A 22 9.69 -4.83 25.75
N ILE A 23 10.21 -3.60 25.76
CA ILE A 23 11.30 -3.19 24.88
C ILE A 23 12.54 -4.06 25.14
N LEU A 24 12.95 -4.20 26.41
CA LEU A 24 14.20 -4.86 26.78
C LEU A 24 14.13 -6.38 26.63
N TYR A 25 13.01 -7.01 27.02
CA TYR A 25 12.91 -8.47 27.04
C TYR A 25 12.26 -9.07 25.79
N LEU A 26 11.52 -8.30 25.00
CA LEU A 26 10.80 -8.82 23.82
C LEU A 26 11.31 -8.17 22.53
N LEU A 27 11.36 -6.84 22.46
CA LEU A 27 11.70 -6.13 21.22
C LEU A 27 13.17 -6.30 20.83
N ILE A 28 14.12 -6.06 21.76
CA ILE A 28 15.55 -6.20 21.47
C ILE A 28 15.92 -7.64 21.07
N PRO A 29 15.53 -8.69 21.83
CA PRO A 29 15.85 -10.06 21.45
C PRO A 29 15.19 -10.46 20.13
N SER A 30 13.93 -10.09 19.89
CA SER A 30 13.25 -10.43 18.64
C SER A 30 13.91 -9.76 17.43
N LEU A 31 14.32 -8.50 17.51
CA LEU A 31 15.09 -7.84 16.44
C LEU A 31 16.43 -8.53 16.19
N ALA A 32 17.14 -8.95 17.24
CA ALA A 32 18.39 -9.70 17.09
C ALA A 32 18.16 -11.04 16.36
N PHE A 33 17.14 -11.80 16.76
CA PHE A 33 16.77 -13.06 16.09
C PHE A 33 16.36 -12.83 14.64
N VAL A 34 15.54 -11.81 14.35
CA VAL A 34 15.13 -11.46 12.99
C VAL A 34 16.33 -11.06 12.14
N GLY A 35 17.26 -10.28 12.68
CA GLY A 35 18.48 -9.88 11.98
C GLY A 35 19.38 -11.06 11.63
N ILE A 36 19.59 -11.99 12.56
CA ILE A 36 20.35 -13.22 12.35
C ILE A 36 19.66 -14.11 11.30
N ALA A 37 18.34 -14.30 11.42
CA ALA A 37 17.55 -15.07 10.47
C ALA A 37 17.61 -14.45 9.05
N TYR A 38 17.40 -13.14 8.95
CA TYR A 38 17.48 -12.41 7.69
C TYR A 38 18.86 -12.55 7.04
N HIS A 39 19.94 -12.43 7.81
CA HIS A 39 21.29 -12.67 7.31
C HIS A 39 21.47 -14.12 6.82
N SER A 40 20.96 -15.11 7.56
CA SER A 40 21.05 -16.52 7.17
C SER A 40 20.33 -16.83 5.85
N TRP A 41 19.23 -16.13 5.55
CA TRP A 41 18.46 -16.30 4.32
C TRP A 41 19.23 -15.89 3.06
N TRP A 42 20.34 -15.15 3.17
CA TRP A 42 21.19 -14.87 2.02
C TRP A 42 22.02 -16.06 1.56
N PHE A 43 22.39 -16.93 2.50
CA PHE A 43 23.34 -18.01 2.24
C PHE A 43 22.68 -19.37 2.23
N THR A 44 21.56 -19.52 2.94
CA THR A 44 20.88 -20.80 3.12
C THR A 44 19.39 -20.66 2.80
N VAL A 45 18.86 -21.63 2.06
CA VAL A 45 17.42 -21.72 1.78
C VAL A 45 16.72 -22.03 3.12
N PRO A 46 15.73 -21.23 3.54
CA PRO A 46 14.93 -21.57 4.70
C PRO A 46 14.16 -22.88 4.46
N ASN A 47 14.10 -23.77 5.45
CA ASN A 47 13.42 -25.07 5.29
C ASN A 47 11.96 -24.96 4.81
N TRP A 48 11.25 -23.91 5.21
CA TRP A 48 9.86 -23.66 4.81
C TRP A 48 9.71 -23.11 3.39
N LEU A 49 10.80 -22.60 2.79
CA LEU A 49 10.84 -22.11 1.41
C LEU A 49 11.12 -23.26 0.42
N ILE A 50 11.60 -24.41 0.91
CA ILE A 50 11.89 -25.59 0.07
C ILE A 50 10.58 -26.12 -0.53
N GLY A 51 10.52 -26.18 -1.86
CA GLY A 51 9.32 -26.61 -2.58
C GLY A 51 8.18 -25.59 -2.58
N PHE A 52 8.43 -24.36 -2.11
CA PHE A 52 7.43 -23.31 -2.14
C PHE A 52 7.20 -22.81 -3.58
N PRO A 53 5.95 -22.79 -4.10
CA PRO A 53 5.70 -22.30 -5.44
C PRO A 53 6.02 -20.80 -5.58
N PRO A 54 6.72 -20.37 -6.65
CA PRO A 54 6.98 -18.94 -6.90
C PRO A 54 5.70 -18.09 -7.02
N SER A 55 4.60 -18.68 -7.48
CA SER A 55 3.30 -18.00 -7.58
C SER A 55 2.70 -17.65 -6.21
N LEU A 56 2.87 -18.53 -5.21
CA LEU A 56 2.40 -18.30 -3.84
C LEU A 56 3.30 -17.31 -3.11
N TYR A 57 4.54 -17.12 -3.53
CA TYR A 57 5.46 -16.16 -2.94
C TYR A 57 4.91 -14.73 -2.99
N PHE A 58 4.26 -14.38 -4.10
CA PHE A 58 3.66 -13.07 -4.32
C PHE A 58 2.23 -12.92 -3.80
N LEU A 59 1.62 -13.98 -3.29
CA LEU A 59 0.28 -13.93 -2.71
C LEU A 59 0.23 -13.03 -1.46
N GLY A 60 1.30 -13.03 -0.65
CA GLY A 60 1.45 -12.09 0.47
C GLY A 60 1.48 -10.63 0.00
N CYS A 61 2.21 -10.34 -1.08
CA CYS A 61 2.24 -9.02 -1.71
C CYS A 61 0.84 -8.58 -2.14
N TYR A 62 0.06 -9.48 -2.76
CA TYR A 62 -1.30 -9.20 -3.16
C TYR A 62 -2.18 -8.78 -1.97
N PHE A 63 -2.14 -9.49 -0.84
CA PHE A 63 -2.89 -9.10 0.36
C PHE A 63 -2.45 -7.74 0.93
N ILE A 64 -1.14 -7.44 0.90
CA ILE A 64 -0.60 -6.14 1.32
C ILE A 64 -1.12 -5.00 0.43
N CYS A 65 -1.48 -5.27 -0.83
CA CYS A 65 -2.10 -4.28 -1.72
C CYS A 65 -3.50 -3.85 -1.30
N TRP A 66 -4.21 -4.64 -0.49
CA TRP A 66 -5.52 -4.27 0.05
C TRP A 66 -5.43 -3.46 1.33
N GLN A 67 -4.21 -3.25 1.84
CA GLN A 67 -3.97 -2.46 3.04
C GLN A 67 -3.55 -1.03 2.69
N GLY A 68 -4.20 -0.08 3.36
CA GLY A 68 -3.91 1.34 3.28
C GLY A 68 -5.14 2.14 2.88
N ARG A 69 -5.23 3.37 3.40
CA ARG A 69 -6.25 4.35 3.02
C ARG A 69 -5.57 5.66 2.73
N LEU A 70 -6.07 6.37 1.72
CA LEU A 70 -5.63 7.72 1.43
C LEU A 70 -6.12 8.66 2.53
N ARG A 71 -5.18 9.26 3.26
CA ARG A 71 -5.48 10.20 4.34
C ARG A 71 -5.73 11.59 3.75
N THR A 72 -6.98 12.00 3.74
CA THR A 72 -7.35 13.40 3.62
C THR A 72 -7.33 13.96 5.03
N PHE A 73 -6.31 14.76 5.39
CA PHE A 73 -6.18 15.44 6.68
C PHE A 73 -7.26 16.53 6.86
N MET A 74 -8.53 16.17 6.65
CA MET A 74 -9.71 17.03 6.73
C MET A 74 -10.67 16.37 7.71
N GLU A 75 -10.95 17.07 8.79
CA GLU A 75 -11.96 16.65 9.77
C GLU A 75 -13.28 17.41 9.50
N GLU A 76 -14.40 16.83 9.93
CA GLU A 76 -15.73 17.46 9.79
C GLU A 76 -15.80 18.83 10.49
N ALA A 77 -15.03 19.03 11.55
CA ALA A 77 -14.94 20.31 12.27
C ALA A 77 -14.36 21.45 11.42
N ASP A 78 -13.66 21.15 10.32
CA ASP A 78 -13.04 22.16 9.45
C ASP A 78 -13.98 22.67 8.35
N GLN A 79 -15.21 22.15 8.24
CA GLN A 79 -16.15 22.47 7.16
C GLN A 79 -16.33 23.97 6.90
N LEU A 80 -16.49 24.79 7.95
CA LEU A 80 -16.62 26.26 7.83
C LEU A 80 -15.37 26.92 7.21
N TYR A 81 -14.18 26.45 7.58
CA TYR A 81 -12.91 26.94 7.01
C TYR A 81 -12.75 26.49 5.55
N LEU A 82 -13.16 25.27 5.24
CA LEU A 82 -13.09 24.68 3.90
C LEU A 82 -13.97 25.45 2.89
N LEU A 83 -15.11 25.98 3.34
CA LEU A 83 -16.02 26.81 2.55
C LEU A 83 -15.45 28.20 2.24
N GLN A 84 -14.81 28.83 3.23
CA GLN A 84 -14.24 30.17 3.04
C GLN A 84 -12.95 30.16 2.22
N PHE A 85 -12.16 29.08 2.27
CA PHE A 85 -10.84 29.02 1.63
C PHE A 85 -10.66 27.82 0.68
N SER A 86 -11.60 27.65 -0.26
CA SER A 86 -11.62 26.56 -1.25
C SER A 86 -10.29 26.31 -2.00
N LYS A 87 -9.53 27.37 -2.32
CA LYS A 87 -8.20 27.23 -2.95
C LYS A 87 -7.16 26.60 -2.02
N LYS A 88 -7.19 26.88 -0.72
CA LYS A 88 -6.28 26.27 0.27
C LYS A 88 -6.67 24.81 0.55
N THR A 89 -7.97 24.52 0.56
CA THR A 89 -8.54 23.16 0.68
C THR A 89 -7.99 22.20 -0.38
N VAL A 90 -7.96 22.61 -1.65
CA VAL A 90 -7.39 21.78 -2.74
C VAL A 90 -5.91 21.46 -2.50
N SER A 91 -5.13 22.44 -2.04
CA SER A 91 -3.71 22.26 -1.72
C SER A 91 -3.50 21.24 -0.58
N ILE A 92 -4.31 21.30 0.48
CA ILE A 92 -4.24 20.35 1.60
C ILE A 92 -4.57 18.92 1.15
N ARG A 93 -5.59 18.73 0.30
CA ARG A 93 -5.91 17.40 -0.28
C ARG A 93 -4.78 16.87 -1.14
N TYR A 94 -4.17 17.72 -1.96
CA TYR A 94 -3.04 17.34 -2.79
C TYR A 94 -1.83 16.90 -1.95
N MET A 95 -1.52 17.65 -0.88
CA MET A 95 -0.47 17.28 0.07
C MET A 95 -0.78 15.97 0.80
N GLY A 96 -2.04 15.72 1.18
CA GLY A 96 -2.47 14.47 1.80
C GLY A 96 -2.36 13.26 0.87
N ALA A 97 -2.75 13.43 -0.40
CA ALA A 97 -2.59 12.42 -1.43
C ALA A 97 -1.10 12.10 -1.67
N LEU A 98 -0.24 13.12 -1.81
CA LEU A 98 1.21 12.93 -1.96
C LEU A 98 1.83 12.22 -0.75
N TYR A 99 1.46 12.62 0.46
CA TYR A 99 1.94 11.96 1.68
C TYR A 99 1.55 10.48 1.73
N SER A 100 0.32 10.17 1.33
CA SER A 100 -0.18 8.79 1.30
C SER A 100 0.52 7.96 0.23
N SER A 101 0.69 8.50 -0.99
CA SER A 101 1.45 7.85 -2.06
C SER A 101 2.91 7.59 -1.66
N PHE A 102 3.55 8.55 -0.98
CA PHE A 102 4.91 8.37 -0.47
C PHE A 102 4.99 7.32 0.64
N SER A 103 3.97 7.24 1.51
CA SER A 103 3.88 6.20 2.54
C SER A 103 3.71 4.81 1.91
N ILE A 104 2.92 4.70 0.85
CA ILE A 104 2.78 3.46 0.05
C ILE A 104 4.13 3.10 -0.59
N PHE A 105 4.86 4.06 -1.14
CA PHE A 105 6.19 3.83 -1.71
C PHE A 105 7.16 3.27 -0.67
N ILE A 106 7.26 3.89 0.52
CA ILE A 106 8.10 3.39 1.62
C ILE A 106 7.69 1.97 2.01
N LYS A 107 6.38 1.69 2.12
CA LYS A 107 5.86 0.35 2.43
C LYS A 107 6.41 -0.69 1.44
N TRP A 108 6.36 -0.40 0.15
CA TRP A 108 6.84 -1.32 -0.88
C TRP A 108 8.36 -1.43 -0.95
N VAL A 109 9.10 -0.38 -0.61
CA VAL A 109 10.57 -0.46 -0.44
C VAL A 109 10.93 -1.39 0.72
N VAL A 110 10.22 -1.33 1.84
CA VAL A 110 10.44 -2.24 2.97
C VAL A 110 10.11 -3.69 2.59
N VAL A 111 8.99 -3.91 1.88
CA VAL A 111 8.62 -5.24 1.38
C VAL A 111 9.67 -5.77 0.41
N PHE A 112 10.16 -4.94 -0.52
CA PHE A 112 11.24 -5.30 -1.44
C PHE A 112 12.47 -5.79 -0.69
N LEU A 113 12.95 -5.00 0.29
CA LEU A 113 14.13 -5.35 1.06
C LEU A 113 13.94 -6.65 1.86
N LEU A 114 12.78 -6.82 2.50
CA LEU A 114 12.49 -8.02 3.29
C LEU A 114 12.49 -9.29 2.43
N LEU A 115 11.90 -9.21 1.24
CA LEU A 115 11.74 -10.33 0.31
C LEU A 115 12.99 -10.60 -0.55
N PHE A 116 13.87 -9.62 -0.73
CA PHE A 116 15.04 -9.74 -1.60
C PHE A 116 15.97 -10.94 -1.32
N PRO A 117 16.36 -11.28 -0.07
CA PRO A 117 17.21 -12.46 0.15
C PRO A 117 16.55 -13.77 -0.29
N MET A 118 15.24 -13.88 -0.13
CA MET A 118 14.50 -15.10 -0.44
C MET A 118 14.38 -15.34 -1.93
N THR A 119 14.36 -14.26 -2.74
CA THR A 119 14.23 -14.41 -4.20
C THR A 119 15.41 -15.10 -4.85
N ASN A 120 16.61 -14.98 -4.27
CA ASN A 120 17.82 -15.61 -4.81
C ASN A 120 17.77 -17.14 -4.80
N HIS A 121 16.84 -17.74 -4.05
CA HIS A 121 16.69 -19.19 -3.96
C HIS A 121 15.74 -19.79 -5.00
N PHE A 122 15.00 -18.96 -5.75
CA PHE A 122 14.14 -19.41 -6.83
C PHE A 122 14.90 -19.37 -8.16
N SER A 123 15.18 -20.53 -8.75
CA SER A 123 15.88 -20.64 -10.03
C SER A 123 15.14 -20.01 -11.21
N GLU A 124 13.81 -19.88 -11.09
CA GLU A 124 12.93 -19.34 -12.13
C GLU A 124 12.82 -17.82 -12.09
N LEU A 125 13.12 -17.18 -10.95
CA LEU A 125 12.92 -15.76 -10.74
C LEU A 125 14.22 -14.97 -10.95
N GLU A 126 14.29 -14.28 -12.09
CA GLU A 126 15.35 -13.28 -12.29
C GLU A 126 15.11 -12.02 -11.44
N ILE A 127 16.19 -11.33 -11.07
CA ILE A 127 16.13 -10.04 -10.36
C ILE A 127 15.27 -9.01 -11.13
N GLY A 128 15.31 -9.07 -12.46
CA GLY A 128 14.46 -8.24 -13.33
C GLY A 128 12.96 -8.54 -13.17
N GLN A 129 12.60 -9.83 -13.06
CA GLN A 129 11.21 -10.25 -12.83
C GLN A 129 10.73 -9.83 -11.44
N PHE A 130 11.57 -10.02 -10.41
CA PHE A 130 11.22 -9.64 -9.04
C PHE A 130 11.01 -8.12 -8.90
N SER A 131 11.93 -7.31 -9.44
CA SER A 131 11.79 -5.86 -9.40
C SER A 131 10.56 -5.37 -10.17
N ALA A 132 10.28 -5.94 -11.35
CA ALA A 132 9.07 -5.65 -12.11
C ALA A 132 7.79 -6.05 -11.36
N ALA A 133 7.77 -7.20 -10.69
CA ALA A 133 6.64 -7.66 -9.87
C ALA A 133 6.36 -6.71 -8.70
N ILE A 134 7.41 -6.24 -8.01
CA ILE A 134 7.25 -5.27 -6.91
C ILE A 134 6.72 -3.93 -7.41
N VAL A 135 7.21 -3.44 -8.55
CA VAL A 135 6.69 -2.22 -9.18
C VAL A 135 5.22 -2.38 -9.56
N TYR A 136 4.83 -3.55 -10.08
CA TYR A 136 3.44 -3.88 -10.35
C TYR A 136 2.57 -3.89 -9.08
N PHE A 137 3.01 -4.52 -7.99
CA PHE A 137 2.23 -4.53 -6.75
C PHE A 137 2.14 -3.14 -6.11
N PHE A 138 3.20 -2.34 -6.20
CA PHE A 138 3.17 -0.92 -5.82
C PHE A 138 2.10 -0.16 -6.62
N SER A 139 2.07 -0.28 -7.94
CA SER A 139 1.10 0.42 -8.78
C SER A 139 -0.34 -0.06 -8.53
N LEU A 140 -0.53 -1.36 -8.34
CA LEU A 140 -1.82 -1.95 -7.99
C LEU A 140 -2.31 -1.44 -6.64
N ASN A 141 -1.46 -1.41 -5.61
CA ASN A 141 -1.83 -0.88 -4.30
C ASN A 141 -2.23 0.59 -4.39
N LEU A 142 -1.49 1.40 -5.15
CA LEU A 142 -1.83 2.80 -5.36
C LEU A 142 -3.21 2.94 -6.02
N LEU A 143 -3.49 2.17 -7.07
CA LEU A 143 -4.80 2.13 -7.74
C LEU A 143 -5.94 1.68 -6.81
N LEU A 144 -5.73 0.64 -6.01
CA LEU A 144 -6.76 0.16 -5.08
C LEU A 144 -7.07 1.22 -4.02
N THR A 145 -6.05 1.88 -3.46
CA THR A 145 -6.28 2.93 -2.46
C THR A 145 -7.04 4.14 -3.02
N THR A 146 -6.83 4.52 -4.28
CA THR A 146 -7.60 5.58 -4.96
C THR A 146 -9.00 5.13 -5.33
N TYR A 147 -9.17 3.85 -5.67
CA TYR A 147 -10.48 3.26 -5.95
C TYR A 147 -11.40 3.26 -4.72
N GLU A 148 -10.87 2.94 -3.53
CA GLU A 148 -11.65 2.96 -2.29
C GLU A 148 -12.30 4.34 -2.02
N GLN A 149 -11.59 5.42 -2.34
CA GLN A 149 -12.12 6.78 -2.19
C GLN A 149 -13.27 7.06 -3.14
N THR A 150 -13.21 6.52 -4.36
CA THR A 150 -14.24 6.74 -5.39
C THR A 150 -15.52 5.98 -5.05
N VAL A 151 -15.41 4.79 -4.47
CA VAL A 151 -16.54 3.92 -4.13
C VAL A 151 -17.18 4.27 -2.79
N TYR A 152 -16.65 5.25 -2.06
CA TYR A 152 -17.13 5.63 -0.73
C TYR A 152 -18.62 6.00 -0.70
N HIS A 153 -19.14 6.62 -1.78
CA HIS A 153 -20.53 7.11 -1.87
C HIS A 153 -21.57 5.98 -2.12
N TYR A 154 -21.16 4.74 -2.39
CA TYR A 154 -22.11 3.65 -2.64
C TYR A 154 -22.64 3.00 -1.34
N ARG A 155 -23.90 2.55 -1.39
CA ARG A 155 -24.53 1.78 -0.29
C ARG A 155 -23.70 0.55 0.07
N PHE A 156 -23.67 0.22 1.37
CA PHE A 156 -22.82 -0.84 1.96
C PHE A 156 -22.86 -2.17 1.18
N ILE A 157 -24.04 -2.64 0.78
CA ILE A 157 -24.22 -3.91 0.06
C ILE A 157 -23.57 -3.85 -1.33
N MET A 158 -23.80 -2.76 -2.08
CA MET A 158 -23.20 -2.58 -3.42
C MET A 158 -21.68 -2.45 -3.32
N LYS A 159 -21.19 -1.75 -2.29
CA LYS A 159 -19.76 -1.63 -1.99
C LYS A 159 -19.13 -3.00 -1.71
N PHE A 160 -19.78 -3.86 -0.95
CA PHE A 160 -19.29 -5.22 -0.68
C PHE A 160 -19.16 -6.05 -1.97
N PHE A 161 -20.22 -6.10 -2.80
CA PHE A 161 -20.17 -6.84 -4.07
C PHE A 161 -19.10 -6.30 -5.02
N LEU A 162 -18.95 -4.98 -5.12
CA LEU A 162 -17.90 -4.36 -5.92
C LEU A 162 -16.51 -4.75 -5.43
N TYR A 163 -16.25 -4.72 -4.12
CA TYR A 163 -14.96 -5.12 -3.59
C TYR A 163 -14.63 -6.58 -3.84
N VAL A 164 -15.59 -7.49 -3.61
CA VAL A 164 -15.38 -8.93 -3.87
C VAL A 164 -15.11 -9.17 -5.36
N PHE A 165 -15.85 -8.50 -6.25
CA PHE A 165 -15.63 -8.61 -7.68
C PHE A 165 -14.24 -8.10 -8.09
N VAL A 166 -13.86 -6.91 -7.62
CA VAL A 166 -12.55 -6.30 -7.89
C VAL A 166 -11.41 -7.15 -7.32
N PHE A 167 -11.61 -7.73 -6.13
CA PHE A 167 -10.68 -8.68 -5.51
C PHE A 167 -10.45 -9.89 -6.40
N ILE A 168 -11.51 -10.59 -6.81
CA ILE A 168 -11.39 -11.77 -7.65
C ILE A 168 -10.74 -11.43 -9.00
N LEU A 169 -11.15 -10.32 -9.63
CA LEU A 169 -10.61 -9.88 -10.92
C LEU A 169 -9.11 -9.61 -10.83
N PHE A 170 -8.66 -8.80 -9.87
CA PHE A 170 -7.24 -8.49 -9.74
C PHE A 170 -6.42 -9.67 -9.22
N ALA A 171 -6.98 -10.58 -8.44
CA ALA A 171 -6.32 -11.81 -8.05
C ALA A 171 -6.01 -12.66 -9.29
N PHE A 172 -7.02 -12.89 -10.16
CA PHE A 172 -6.84 -13.62 -11.42
C PHE A 172 -5.84 -12.94 -12.35
N LEU A 173 -5.94 -11.61 -12.52
CA LEU A 173 -5.03 -10.84 -13.35
C LEU A 173 -3.58 -10.90 -12.83
N SER A 174 -3.38 -10.81 -11.52
CA SER A 174 -2.05 -10.92 -10.91
C SER A 174 -1.42 -12.30 -11.09
N TYR A 175 -2.23 -13.37 -10.97
CA TYR A 175 -1.79 -14.74 -11.20
C TYR A 175 -1.33 -14.95 -12.65
N LEU A 176 -2.07 -14.42 -13.63
CA LEU A 176 -1.67 -14.50 -15.04
C LEU A 176 -0.41 -13.69 -15.34
N LEU A 177 -0.33 -12.46 -14.82
CA LEU A 177 0.79 -11.56 -15.09
C LEU A 177 2.12 -12.07 -14.54
N ILE A 178 2.11 -12.73 -13.38
CA ILE A 178 3.34 -13.21 -12.74
C ILE A 178 3.83 -14.52 -13.37
N ASN A 179 2.93 -15.43 -13.76
CA ASN A 179 3.32 -16.76 -14.22
C ASN A 179 3.53 -16.88 -15.73
N GLN A 180 2.90 -16.02 -16.54
CA GLN A 180 2.79 -16.25 -17.99
C GLN A 180 3.33 -15.08 -18.84
N LEU A 181 3.62 -13.92 -18.24
CA LEU A 181 3.89 -12.70 -19.00
C LEU A 181 5.31 -12.16 -18.77
N SER A 182 5.84 -11.50 -19.81
CA SER A 182 7.20 -10.96 -19.80
C SER A 182 7.32 -9.71 -18.92
N ASN A 183 8.55 -9.42 -18.47
CA ASN A 183 8.88 -8.23 -17.67
C ASN A 183 8.40 -6.92 -18.29
N ILE A 184 8.42 -6.84 -19.62
CA ILE A 184 7.98 -5.66 -20.37
C ILE A 184 6.47 -5.45 -20.18
N VAL A 185 5.68 -6.52 -20.22
CA VAL A 185 4.23 -6.43 -20.03
C VAL A 185 3.90 -6.00 -18.60
N LEU A 186 4.59 -6.54 -17.59
CA LEU A 186 4.46 -6.10 -16.20
C LEU A 186 4.73 -4.60 -16.06
N MET A 187 5.80 -4.09 -16.67
CA MET A 187 6.12 -2.67 -16.64
C MET A 187 5.05 -1.82 -17.33
N ILE A 188 4.57 -2.22 -18.52
CA ILE A 188 3.51 -1.49 -19.24
C ILE A 188 2.23 -1.42 -18.40
N VAL A 189 1.80 -2.54 -17.82
CA VAL A 189 0.61 -2.58 -16.96
C VAL A 189 0.82 -1.71 -15.72
N SER A 190 2.02 -1.71 -15.14
CA SER A 190 2.31 -0.87 -13.97
C SER A 190 2.19 0.64 -14.28
N ILE A 191 2.67 1.07 -15.46
CA ILE A 191 2.55 2.45 -15.94
C ILE A 191 1.07 2.82 -16.14
N ILE A 192 0.29 1.92 -16.74
CA ILE A 192 -1.15 2.13 -16.95
C ILE A 192 -1.85 2.31 -15.59
N PHE A 193 -1.55 1.48 -14.60
CA PHE A 193 -2.14 1.59 -13.26
C PHE A 193 -1.77 2.90 -12.56
N ILE A 194 -0.51 3.33 -12.65
CA ILE A 194 -0.09 4.64 -12.11
C ILE A 194 -0.85 5.77 -12.81
N GLY A 195 -0.97 5.72 -14.14
CA GLY A 195 -1.71 6.71 -14.92
C GLY A 195 -3.19 6.79 -14.51
N LEU A 196 -3.85 5.63 -14.38
CA LEU A 196 -5.23 5.53 -13.92
C LEU A 196 -5.40 6.08 -12.50
N ALA A 197 -4.46 5.79 -11.60
CA ALA A 197 -4.54 6.26 -10.23
C ALA A 197 -4.33 7.79 -10.14
N ILE A 198 -3.40 8.37 -10.92
CA ILE A 198 -3.25 9.83 -11.02
C ILE A 198 -4.52 10.46 -11.57
N TRP A 199 -5.13 9.85 -12.59
CA TRP A 199 -6.41 10.30 -13.14
C TRP A 199 -7.53 10.27 -12.10
N GLN A 200 -7.66 9.18 -11.33
CA GLN A 200 -8.63 9.08 -10.23
C GLN A 200 -8.41 10.14 -9.15
N ILE A 201 -7.16 10.40 -8.77
CA ILE A 201 -6.83 11.47 -7.81
C ILE A 201 -7.29 12.84 -8.35
N LYS A 202 -7.08 13.11 -9.64
CA LYS A 202 -7.54 14.36 -10.28
C LYS A 202 -9.08 14.46 -10.29
N LEU A 203 -9.78 13.37 -10.60
CA LEU A 203 -11.25 13.31 -10.55
C LEU A 203 -11.77 13.53 -9.13
N TYR A 204 -11.17 12.87 -8.14
CA TYR A 204 -11.53 13.06 -6.74
C TYR A 204 -11.33 14.53 -6.30
N GLN A 205 -10.25 15.16 -6.75
CA GLN A 205 -9.99 16.58 -6.48
C GLN A 205 -11.02 17.51 -7.15
N SER A 206 -11.50 17.19 -8.35
CA SER A 206 -12.50 18.03 -9.06
C SER A 206 -13.88 17.96 -8.43
N GLN A 207 -14.20 16.90 -7.67
CA GLN A 207 -15.46 16.73 -6.93
C GLN A 207 -15.58 17.61 -5.66
N TYR A 208 -14.68 18.58 -5.43
CA TYR A 208 -14.72 19.45 -4.24
C TYR A 208 -16.03 20.24 -4.04
N LYS A 209 -16.86 20.37 -5.09
CA LYS A 209 -18.16 21.06 -5.02
C LYS A 209 -19.30 20.19 -4.49
N SER A 210 -19.14 18.85 -4.43
CA SER A 210 -20.21 17.94 -3.97
C SER A 210 -20.21 17.68 -2.46
N PHE A 211 -19.33 18.33 -1.69
CA PHE A 211 -19.29 18.17 -0.22
C PHE A 211 -20.63 18.51 0.46
N TYR A 212 -21.51 19.27 -0.21
CA TYR A 212 -22.85 19.59 0.26
C TYR A 212 -23.89 18.47 0.10
N THR A 213 -23.67 17.49 -0.78
CA THR A 213 -24.61 16.36 -0.97
C THR A 213 -24.30 15.15 -0.09
N ASP A 214 -23.18 15.18 0.65
CA ASP A 214 -22.73 14.08 1.51
C ASP A 214 -23.09 14.28 3.00
N VAL A 215 -23.74 15.40 3.37
CA VAL A 215 -24.06 15.79 4.76
C VAL A 215 -25.58 15.89 5.01
N GLU A 216 -26.41 15.48 4.05
CA GLU A 216 -27.87 15.30 4.25
C GLU A 216 -28.25 13.82 4.42
#